data_AF-A0A7X7EPV5-F1
#
_entry.id   AF-A0A7X7EPV5-F1
#
_cell.length_a   1.000
_cell.length_b   1.000
_cell.length_c   1.000
_cell.angle_alpha   90.00
_cell.angle_beta   90.00
_cell.angle_gamma   90.00
#
_symmetry.space_group_name_H-M   'P 1'
#
loop_
_entity.id
_entity.type
_entity.pdbx_description
1 polymer ?
#
loop_
_entity_poly.entity_id
_entity_poly.type
_entity_poly.pdbx_seq_one_letter_code
_entity_poly.pdbx_strand_id
1 'polypeptide(L)'
;MTFDLLRAQFDACKEIDVNVPIYLSAGLDDVVRTEHPEWKQFDPETPDDFFAPGYRRLCFNTPYLDYLCNQIVEAVTLFPNADGIFLDIIHQSPCCCRWCLESLKKMGLDPQVKENRLKLAGIVLENYYRKTTAAARINRPDMPVFHNSGDIPRGRRDVLQYNSHLELESLPTGGWGYDHFPISAKYVSQLDLDYLGMTGKFHTTWGEFGGYKHPNALRYECSAMLAYGARCSIGDQLPPLGRLDESTYQIIGTAYAEVEAKESWCRNVRNIADIGLLSSAAVTGRHPQHNEADTGAGRILLEGHFLFDVLDAEMDFSKYKVLILPDEIRISESLKSKLQQYLADGGKLLLTGESGLDISQDRFVLDIGADNLGEDEFAPNYVLPSESLRPAYVNSPMVMYYASRKIKTTNGRSLGEIYHPYFNRSFAHYCSHQHTPAKPTPSGFDSGVIHGNILYLAHPVFMNYFAYGAAACREYIVNAINLLLSHDISLRSNLPSIARTTLMQQPRENRYILHLLYGPTVTVGGPVDNLPKTIRKPKEIQIIESLPALSNVTVSLKIPHPIRRAMLEPQGREIPFVVRDNRVELTIDTFSCHQMVVLS
;
A
#
# COMPACT_ATOMS: atom_id res chain seq x y z
N MET A 1 0.33 42.55 3.42
CA MET A 1 -0.88 42.33 4.25
C MET A 1 -0.60 42.90 5.64
N THR A 2 -1.60 43.44 6.35
CA THR A 2 -1.46 43.96 7.73
C THR A 2 -2.00 43.00 8.80
N PHE A 3 -2.48 41.82 8.40
CA PHE A 3 -3.11 40.83 9.26
C PHE A 3 -2.34 39.52 9.22
N ASP A 4 -1.93 39.03 10.39
CA ASP A 4 -1.33 37.71 10.56
C ASP A 4 -2.44 36.67 10.68
N LEU A 5 -2.81 36.10 9.54
CA LEU A 5 -3.88 35.10 9.45
C LEU A 5 -3.52 33.81 10.22
N LEU A 6 -2.26 33.38 10.17
CA LEU A 6 -1.84 32.14 10.83
C LEU A 6 -1.92 32.27 12.34
N ARG A 7 -1.53 33.42 12.92
CA ARG A 7 -1.72 33.69 14.35
C ARG A 7 -3.17 33.59 14.76
N ALA A 8 -4.06 34.27 14.03
CA ALA A 8 -5.48 34.25 14.36
C ALA A 8 -6.10 32.84 14.26
N GLN A 9 -5.70 32.05 13.26
CA GLN A 9 -6.11 30.64 13.13
C GLN A 9 -5.58 29.78 14.28
N PHE A 10 -4.31 29.93 14.63
CA PHE A 10 -3.68 29.21 15.74
C PHE A 10 -4.40 29.51 17.06
N ASP A 11 -4.56 30.78 17.40
CA ASP A 11 -5.18 31.19 18.66
C ASP A 11 -6.64 30.70 18.74
N ALA A 12 -7.42 30.81 17.66
CA ALA A 12 -8.79 30.32 17.61
C ALA A 12 -8.90 28.80 17.79
N CYS A 13 -7.99 28.01 17.21
CA CYS A 13 -7.94 26.57 17.45
C CYS A 13 -7.56 26.24 18.90
N LYS A 14 -6.65 27.02 19.49
CA LYS A 14 -6.25 26.83 20.90
C LYS A 14 -7.33 27.20 21.90
N GLU A 15 -8.20 28.16 21.59
CA GLU A 15 -9.38 28.47 22.43
C GLU A 15 -10.31 27.26 22.65
N ILE A 16 -10.30 26.29 21.74
CA ILE A 16 -11.12 25.07 21.79
C ILE A 16 -10.29 23.79 21.95
N ASP A 17 -9.04 23.90 22.43
CA ASP A 17 -8.13 22.77 22.71
C ASP A 17 -7.84 21.86 21.50
N VAL A 18 -7.70 22.46 20.31
CA VAL A 18 -7.30 21.75 19.09
C VAL A 18 -5.79 21.84 18.89
N ASN A 19 -5.16 20.71 18.54
CA ASN A 19 -3.75 20.68 18.13
C ASN A 19 -3.58 21.30 16.74
N VAL A 20 -2.58 22.16 16.61
CA VAL A 20 -2.28 22.96 15.41
C VAL A 20 -0.83 22.69 14.98
N PRO A 21 -0.57 21.61 14.22
CA PRO A 21 0.67 21.51 13.46
C PRO A 21 0.71 22.59 12.38
N ILE A 22 1.85 23.27 12.22
CA ILE A 22 2.01 24.34 11.23
C ILE A 22 2.50 23.74 9.91
N TYR A 23 1.74 23.99 8.86
CA TYR A 23 2.04 23.57 7.50
C TYR A 23 3.01 24.54 6.81
N LEU A 24 4.03 24.00 6.15
CA LEU A 24 4.83 24.72 5.15
C LEU A 24 4.97 23.88 3.88
N SER A 25 4.81 24.52 2.73
CA SER A 25 5.12 23.89 1.43
C SER A 25 6.63 23.81 1.28
N ALA A 26 7.17 22.59 1.25
CA ALA A 26 8.62 22.38 1.21
C ALA A 26 9.15 22.21 -0.21
N GLY A 27 8.51 21.41 -1.07
CA GLY A 27 9.01 21.16 -2.42
C GLY A 27 8.58 22.19 -3.47
N LEU A 28 7.57 23.01 -3.18
CA LEU A 28 6.92 23.89 -4.14
C LEU A 28 6.76 25.31 -3.60
N ASP A 29 7.25 26.30 -4.34
CA ASP A 29 7.06 27.71 -4.04
C ASP A 29 7.16 28.53 -5.33
N ASP A 30 6.01 28.96 -5.86
CA ASP A 30 5.95 29.68 -7.14
C ASP A 30 6.48 31.13 -7.03
N VAL A 31 6.42 31.73 -5.84
CA VAL A 31 6.95 33.08 -5.59
C VAL A 31 8.47 33.02 -5.65
N VAL A 32 9.07 32.15 -4.84
CA VAL A 32 10.52 31.92 -4.82
C VAL A 32 11.01 31.49 -6.19
N ARG A 33 10.26 30.65 -6.89
CA ARG A 33 10.64 30.22 -8.24
C ARG A 33 10.64 31.36 -9.26
N THR A 34 9.80 32.37 -9.07
CA THR A 34 9.75 33.56 -9.93
C THR A 34 10.89 34.52 -9.62
N GLU A 35 11.20 34.71 -8.34
CA GLU A 35 12.29 35.58 -7.87
C GLU A 35 13.67 34.96 -8.09
N HIS A 36 13.77 33.63 -7.99
CA HIS A 36 14.99 32.83 -8.12
C HIS A 36 14.82 31.69 -9.16
N PRO A 37 14.67 32.02 -10.45
CA PRO A 37 14.48 31.02 -11.50
C PRO A 37 15.66 30.03 -11.59
N GLU A 38 16.84 30.40 -11.11
CA GLU A 38 18.02 29.55 -11.05
C GLU A 38 17.89 28.39 -10.03
N TRP A 39 17.01 28.48 -9.03
CA TRP A 39 16.79 27.40 -8.04
C TRP A 39 15.90 26.27 -8.56
N LYS A 40 15.44 26.39 -9.80
CA LYS A 40 14.67 25.39 -10.53
C LYS A 40 15.32 24.01 -10.47
N GLN A 41 14.49 22.99 -10.25
CA GLN A 41 14.85 21.63 -10.63
C GLN A 41 14.78 21.44 -12.14
N PHE A 42 15.85 20.92 -12.74
CA PHE A 42 15.92 20.65 -14.18
C PHE A 42 16.07 19.14 -14.42
N ASP A 43 15.00 18.51 -14.90
CA ASP A 43 15.00 17.10 -15.31
C ASP A 43 15.11 17.02 -16.84
N PRO A 44 16.21 16.44 -17.40
CA PRO A 44 16.35 16.32 -18.85
C PRO A 44 15.34 15.35 -19.49
N GLU A 45 14.69 14.47 -18.71
CA GLU A 45 13.73 13.49 -19.22
C GLU A 45 12.29 14.04 -19.24
N THR A 46 12.01 15.07 -18.43
CA THR A 46 10.67 15.67 -18.30
C THR A 46 10.75 17.18 -18.54
N PRO A 47 10.67 17.65 -19.79
CA PRO A 47 10.73 19.07 -20.08
C PRO A 47 9.53 19.83 -19.50
N ASP A 48 9.78 21.01 -18.93
CA ASP A 48 8.72 21.89 -18.43
C ASP A 48 7.86 22.40 -19.59
N ASP A 49 6.54 22.36 -19.43
CA ASP A 49 5.62 23.19 -20.21
C ASP A 49 5.42 24.52 -19.49
N PHE A 50 6.01 25.59 -20.02
CA PHE A 50 5.97 26.92 -19.42
C PHE A 50 4.57 27.52 -19.31
N PHE A 51 3.64 27.09 -20.17
CA PHE A 51 2.27 27.59 -20.22
C PHE A 51 1.28 26.65 -19.54
N ALA A 52 1.69 25.45 -19.18
CA ALA A 52 0.86 24.56 -18.39
C ALA A 52 0.64 25.16 -16.98
N PRO A 53 -0.61 25.20 -16.49
CA PRO A 53 -0.87 25.50 -15.09
C PRO A 53 -0.32 24.35 -14.24
N GLY A 54 0.39 24.69 -13.17
CA GLY A 54 0.92 23.68 -12.25
C GLY A 54 2.10 24.19 -11.46
N TYR A 55 2.41 23.46 -10.40
CA TYR A 55 3.50 23.81 -9.51
C TYR A 55 4.86 23.64 -10.18
N ARG A 56 5.73 24.61 -9.97
CA ARG A 56 7.08 24.60 -10.54
C ARG A 56 8.09 24.09 -9.51
N ARG A 57 8.69 22.94 -9.80
CA ARG A 57 9.62 22.26 -8.89
C ARG A 57 10.88 23.08 -8.60
N LEU A 58 11.34 23.02 -7.34
CA LEU A 58 12.58 23.60 -6.83
C LEU A 58 13.58 22.48 -6.49
N CYS A 59 14.88 22.79 -6.57
CA CYS A 59 15.94 21.84 -6.27
C CYS A 59 16.51 22.12 -4.87
N PHE A 60 16.46 21.13 -3.97
CA PHE A 60 16.99 21.26 -2.61
C PHE A 60 18.53 21.33 -2.56
N ASN A 61 19.22 21.08 -3.67
CA ASN A 61 20.67 21.26 -3.76
C ASN A 61 21.09 22.71 -4.06
N THR A 62 20.13 23.63 -4.12
CA THR A 62 20.35 25.06 -4.38
C THR A 62 20.20 25.85 -3.08
N PRO A 63 20.52 27.16 -3.06
CA PRO A 63 20.30 28.01 -1.89
C PRO A 63 18.83 28.04 -1.39
N TYR A 64 17.89 27.54 -2.18
CA TYR A 64 16.51 27.31 -1.75
C TYR A 64 16.40 26.55 -0.43
N LEU A 65 17.23 25.52 -0.19
CA LEU A 65 17.14 24.76 1.06
C LEU A 65 17.44 25.62 2.29
N ASP A 66 18.37 26.57 2.19
CA ASP A 66 18.68 27.49 3.30
C ASP A 66 17.55 28.52 3.46
N TYR A 67 16.94 28.98 2.36
CA TYR A 67 15.74 29.82 2.39
C TYR A 67 14.58 29.13 3.12
N LEU A 68 14.27 27.88 2.77
CA LEU A 68 13.23 27.08 3.42
C LEU A 68 13.55 26.87 4.90
N CYS A 69 14.81 26.57 5.25
CA CYS A 69 15.20 26.42 6.66
C CYS A 69 14.97 27.72 7.45
N ASN A 70 15.23 28.89 6.86
CA ASN A 70 14.97 30.17 7.51
C ASN A 70 13.46 30.39 7.75
N GLN A 71 12.60 30.03 6.79
CA GLN A 71 11.14 30.07 6.98
C GLN A 71 10.67 29.12 8.09
N ILE A 72 11.24 27.92 8.16
CA ILE A 72 10.93 26.97 9.24
C ILE A 72 11.36 27.54 10.60
N VAL A 73 12.55 28.13 10.69
CA VAL A 73 13.06 28.78 11.92
C VAL A 73 12.16 29.94 12.32
N GLU A 74 11.71 30.77 11.38
CA GLU A 74 10.74 31.84 11.64
C GLU A 74 9.43 31.28 12.21
N ALA A 75 8.86 30.26 11.57
CA ALA A 75 7.61 29.63 12.01
C ALA A 75 7.71 29.10 13.45
N VAL A 76 8.76 28.33 13.79
CA VAL A 76 8.91 27.79 15.15
C VAL A 76 9.31 28.83 16.19
N THR A 77 9.83 29.98 15.76
CA THR A 77 10.14 31.12 16.64
C THR A 77 8.88 31.91 16.95
N LEU A 78 8.03 32.15 15.94
CA LEU A 78 6.75 32.82 16.12
C LEU A 78 5.78 31.91 16.90
N PHE A 79 5.79 30.61 16.65
CA PHE A 79 4.86 29.65 17.24
C PHE A 79 5.59 28.60 18.09
N PRO A 80 6.19 28.98 19.23
CA PRO A 80 6.96 28.05 20.06
C PRO A 80 6.09 26.92 20.67
N ASN A 81 4.78 27.16 20.76
CA ASN A 81 3.79 26.22 21.30
C ASN A 81 3.02 25.47 20.21
N ALA A 82 3.49 25.47 18.96
CA ALA A 82 2.90 24.64 17.91
C ALA A 82 2.99 23.16 18.27
N ASP A 83 2.01 22.36 17.83
CA ASP A 83 1.96 20.91 18.12
C ASP A 83 2.75 20.08 17.12
N GLY A 84 3.33 20.73 16.12
CA GLY A 84 4.24 20.12 15.17
C GLY A 84 4.51 21.02 13.96
N ILE A 85 5.42 20.58 13.11
CA ILE A 85 5.68 21.15 11.80
C ILE A 85 5.40 20.09 10.74
N PHE A 86 4.50 20.41 9.81
CA PHE A 86 4.14 19.59 8.67
C PHE A 86 4.81 20.18 7.42
N LEU A 87 5.77 19.47 6.85
CA LEU A 87 6.48 19.87 5.64
C LEU A 87 5.96 19.08 4.46
N ASP A 88 5.44 19.78 3.45
CA ASP A 88 4.64 19.14 2.40
C ASP A 88 5.30 19.11 1.02
N ILE A 89 4.83 18.16 0.20
CA ILE A 89 5.16 18.00 -1.21
C ILE A 89 6.67 17.79 -1.42
N ILE A 90 7.23 16.92 -0.60
CA ILE A 90 8.67 16.67 -0.57
C ILE A 90 9.03 15.73 -1.71
N HIS A 91 9.79 16.25 -2.66
CA HIS A 91 10.27 15.46 -3.78
C HIS A 91 11.58 15.99 -4.33
N GLN A 92 12.53 15.09 -4.60
CA GLN A 92 13.77 15.41 -5.30
C GLN A 92 14.00 14.37 -6.41
N SER A 93 13.71 14.75 -7.65
CA SER A 93 14.06 13.91 -8.82
C SER A 93 15.52 14.16 -9.26
N PRO A 94 16.07 13.32 -10.15
CA PRO A 94 17.29 13.62 -10.89
C PRO A 94 17.28 15.06 -11.42
N CYS A 95 18.40 15.76 -11.27
CA CYS A 95 18.49 17.17 -11.60
C CYS A 95 19.84 17.49 -12.28
N CYS A 96 19.81 18.31 -13.33
CA CYS A 96 20.99 18.81 -14.03
C CYS A 96 21.15 20.34 -13.91
N CYS A 97 20.60 20.95 -12.85
CA CYS A 97 20.92 22.35 -12.56
C CYS A 97 22.43 22.50 -12.23
N ARG A 98 22.97 23.72 -12.32
CA ARG A 98 24.41 23.96 -12.13
C ARG A 98 24.98 23.39 -10.83
N TRP A 99 24.23 23.48 -9.72
CA TRP A 99 24.65 22.96 -8.41
C TRP A 99 24.74 21.44 -8.40
N CYS A 100 23.79 20.74 -9.04
CA CYS A 100 23.83 19.29 -9.16
C CYS A 100 24.99 18.83 -10.06
N LEU A 101 25.25 19.53 -11.17
CA LEU A 101 26.40 19.24 -12.03
C LEU A 101 27.74 19.45 -11.31
N GLU A 102 27.85 20.54 -10.53
CA GLU A 102 29.04 20.79 -9.69
C GLU A 102 29.21 19.72 -8.61
N SER A 103 28.11 19.28 -7.99
CA SER A 103 28.13 18.22 -6.96
C SER A 103 28.60 16.89 -7.55
N LEU A 104 28.05 16.50 -8.71
CA LEU A 104 28.49 15.29 -9.43
C LEU A 104 29.96 15.37 -9.82
N LYS A 105 30.41 16.52 -10.33
CA LYS A 105 31.82 16.76 -10.65
C LYS A 105 32.73 16.59 -9.43
N LYS A 106 32.34 17.14 -8.26
CA LYS A 106 33.09 16.99 -7.00
C LYS A 106 33.13 15.54 -6.52
N MET A 107 32.08 14.76 -6.79
CA MET A 107 32.01 13.33 -6.48
C MET A 107 32.76 12.45 -7.49
N GLY A 108 33.29 13.02 -8.58
CA GLY A 108 33.91 12.26 -9.67
C GLY A 108 32.92 11.41 -10.47
N LEU A 109 31.63 11.79 -10.48
CA LEU A 109 30.57 11.07 -11.18
C LEU A 109 30.19 11.78 -12.48
N ASP A 110 29.98 11.02 -13.55
CA ASP A 110 29.52 11.54 -14.84
C ASP A 110 28.02 11.89 -14.79
N PRO A 111 27.62 13.16 -15.00
CA PRO A 111 26.21 13.57 -15.00
C PRO A 111 25.39 13.02 -16.17
N GLN A 112 26.01 12.48 -17.23
CA GLN A 112 25.28 11.85 -18.34
C GLN A 112 24.66 10.51 -17.94
N VAL A 113 25.23 9.82 -16.95
CA VAL A 113 24.72 8.56 -16.42
C VAL A 113 23.53 8.81 -15.48
N LYS A 114 22.36 8.23 -15.76
CA LYS A 114 21.11 8.44 -15.01
C LYS A 114 21.24 8.00 -13.55
N GLU A 115 21.89 6.88 -13.33
CA GLU A 115 22.12 6.27 -12.02
C GLU A 115 22.95 7.20 -11.11
N ASN A 116 23.90 7.93 -11.68
CA ASN A 116 24.67 8.93 -10.93
C ASN A 116 23.78 10.10 -10.48
N ARG A 117 22.87 10.57 -11.35
CA ARG A 117 21.91 11.63 -11.00
C ARG A 117 20.90 11.17 -9.95
N LEU A 118 20.43 9.92 -10.03
CA LEU A 118 19.56 9.30 -9.02
C LEU A 118 20.28 9.19 -7.66
N LYS A 119 21.54 8.76 -7.66
CA LYS A 119 22.37 8.71 -6.46
C LYS A 119 22.50 10.08 -5.80
N LEU A 120 22.78 11.13 -6.59
CA LEU A 120 22.83 12.49 -6.06
C LEU A 120 21.47 12.94 -5.52
N ALA A 121 20.37 12.66 -6.21
CA ALA A 121 19.03 13.02 -5.75
C ALA A 121 18.72 12.44 -4.36
N GLY A 122 19.12 11.20 -4.09
CA GLY A 122 19.02 10.58 -2.76
C GLY A 122 19.82 11.33 -1.68
N ILE A 123 21.07 11.68 -1.97
CA ILE A 123 21.94 12.44 -1.05
C ILE A 123 21.36 13.83 -0.76
N VAL A 124 20.85 14.50 -1.79
CA VAL A 124 20.24 15.83 -1.67
C VAL A 124 18.97 15.77 -0.81
N LEU A 125 18.14 14.74 -1.01
CA LEU A 125 16.92 14.53 -0.23
C LEU A 125 17.23 14.20 1.24
N GLU A 126 18.26 13.40 1.51
CA GLU A 126 18.73 13.16 2.89
C GLU A 126 19.21 14.44 3.55
N ASN A 127 19.98 15.27 2.83
CA ASN A 127 20.44 16.56 3.35
C ASN A 127 19.28 17.53 3.59
N TYR A 128 18.23 17.49 2.77
CA TYR A 128 16.96 18.16 3.02
C TYR A 128 16.39 17.73 4.38
N TYR A 129 16.12 16.45 4.58
CA TYR A 129 15.51 15.94 5.82
C TYR A 129 16.28 16.36 7.06
N ARG A 130 17.61 16.23 7.01
CA ARG A 130 18.50 16.60 8.11
C ARG A 130 18.42 18.09 8.43
N LYS A 131 18.53 18.97 7.42
CA LYS A 131 18.55 20.42 7.63
C LYS A 131 17.19 20.96 8.08
N THR A 132 16.09 20.53 7.45
CA THR A 132 14.75 21.03 7.78
C THR A 132 14.27 20.51 9.14
N THR A 133 14.60 19.27 9.51
CA THR A 133 14.32 18.76 10.86
C THR A 133 15.10 19.52 11.93
N ALA A 134 16.38 19.83 11.67
CA ALA A 134 17.18 20.65 12.59
C ALA A 134 16.62 22.06 12.73
N ALA A 135 16.18 22.67 11.62
CA ALA A 135 15.51 23.98 11.64
C ALA A 135 14.23 23.96 12.47
N ALA A 136 13.38 22.94 12.30
CA ALA A 136 12.12 22.82 13.06
C ALA A 136 12.35 22.59 14.57
N ARG A 137 13.48 21.99 14.95
CA ARG A 137 13.82 21.68 16.35
C ARG A 137 14.75 22.68 17.00
N ILE A 138 15.06 23.80 16.34
CA ILE A 138 16.09 24.75 16.79
C ILE A 138 15.81 25.32 18.19
N ASN A 139 14.53 25.60 18.51
CA ASN A 139 14.10 26.15 19.80
C ASN A 139 13.54 25.08 20.75
N ARG A 140 13.05 23.96 20.20
CA ARG A 140 12.38 22.88 20.94
C ARG A 140 12.84 21.52 20.38
N PRO A 141 13.79 20.82 21.04
CA PRO A 141 14.36 19.57 20.53
C PRO A 141 13.35 18.44 20.27
N ASP A 142 12.24 18.43 21.00
CA ASP A 142 11.15 17.46 20.90
C ASP A 142 9.99 17.94 20.02
N MET A 143 10.14 19.03 19.24
CA MET A 143 9.15 19.45 18.25
C MET A 143 8.79 18.29 17.31
N PRO A 144 7.51 17.90 17.23
CA PRO A 144 7.04 16.93 16.25
C PRO A 144 7.25 17.48 14.84
N VAL A 145 7.80 16.66 13.97
CA VAL A 145 8.01 16.99 12.55
C VAL A 145 7.48 15.83 11.73
N PHE A 146 6.77 16.16 10.66
CA PHE A 146 6.41 15.20 9.63
C PHE A 146 6.76 15.74 8.25
N HIS A 147 7.26 14.86 7.40
CA HIS A 147 7.70 15.15 6.06
C HIS A 147 6.81 14.42 5.06
N ASN A 148 5.77 15.08 4.56
CA ASN A 148 4.86 14.47 3.60
C ASN A 148 5.50 14.33 2.22
N SER A 149 5.64 13.08 1.80
CA SER A 149 6.12 12.68 0.46
C SER A 149 5.06 11.85 -0.30
N GLY A 150 3.79 11.92 0.12
CA GLY A 150 2.69 11.13 -0.42
C GLY A 150 2.64 9.73 0.19
N ASP A 151 3.60 8.87 -0.14
CA ASP A 151 3.62 7.50 0.39
C ASP A 151 4.87 7.21 1.20
N ILE A 152 4.77 6.26 2.13
CA ILE A 152 5.89 5.84 2.95
C ILE A 152 6.72 4.82 2.15
N PRO A 153 7.96 5.16 1.75
CA PRO A 153 8.77 4.26 0.95
C PRO A 153 9.16 3.02 1.77
N ARG A 154 8.66 1.87 1.33
CA ARG A 154 8.93 0.57 1.96
C ARG A 154 10.42 0.24 1.84
N GLY A 155 11.04 -0.18 2.94
CA GLY A 155 12.48 -0.49 3.02
C GLY A 155 13.40 0.73 3.20
N ARG A 156 12.88 1.96 3.23
CA ARG A 156 13.67 3.18 3.48
C ARG A 156 13.63 3.58 4.95
N ARG A 157 14.09 2.68 5.82
CA ARG A 157 14.12 2.95 7.28
C ARG A 157 14.99 4.14 7.66
N ASP A 158 15.99 4.44 6.83
CA ASP A 158 16.88 5.59 6.97
C ASP A 158 16.14 6.94 7.00
N VAL A 159 14.97 7.07 6.38
CA VAL A 159 14.21 8.33 6.38
C VAL A 159 13.23 8.45 7.55
N LEU A 160 12.90 7.34 8.21
CA LEU A 160 11.90 7.32 9.29
C LEU A 160 12.36 8.12 10.52
N GLN A 161 13.67 8.17 10.78
CA GLN A 161 14.26 8.89 11.92
C GLN A 161 13.97 10.40 11.93
N TYR A 162 13.63 10.98 10.77
CA TYR A 162 13.31 12.41 10.64
C TYR A 162 11.84 12.71 10.93
N ASN A 163 11.02 11.68 11.06
CA ASN A 163 9.58 11.79 11.29
C ASN A 163 9.23 11.44 12.74
N SER A 164 8.33 12.22 13.32
CA SER A 164 7.76 11.96 14.66
C SER A 164 6.63 10.93 14.64
N HIS A 165 5.96 10.80 13.49
CA HIS A 165 4.88 9.89 13.19
C HIS A 165 4.79 9.74 11.66
N LEU A 166 3.92 8.88 11.16
CA LEU A 166 3.74 8.62 9.73
C LEU A 166 2.31 8.98 9.29
N GLU A 167 2.17 9.71 8.19
CA GLU A 167 0.87 9.94 7.57
C GLU A 167 0.80 9.22 6.22
N LEU A 168 -0.23 8.41 6.04
CA LEU A 168 -0.45 7.62 4.83
C LEU A 168 -1.42 8.36 3.92
N GLU A 169 -0.91 9.11 2.95
CA GLU A 169 -1.76 9.78 1.97
C GLU A 169 -2.43 8.74 1.07
N SER A 170 -3.75 8.64 1.19
CA SER A 170 -4.53 7.66 0.45
C SER A 170 -5.93 8.20 0.19
N LEU A 171 -6.06 9.02 -0.85
CA LEU A 171 -7.33 9.50 -1.37
C LEU A 171 -7.84 8.54 -2.47
N PRO A 172 -8.83 7.65 -2.23
CA PRO A 172 -9.13 6.56 -3.17
C PRO A 172 -9.48 7.05 -4.58
N THR A 173 -10.32 8.08 -4.67
CA THR A 173 -10.76 8.66 -5.95
C THR A 173 -9.69 9.52 -6.65
N GLY A 174 -8.62 9.90 -5.95
CA GLY A 174 -7.49 10.66 -6.49
C GLY A 174 -6.54 9.86 -7.36
N GLY A 175 -6.65 8.52 -7.31
CA GLY A 175 -5.79 7.59 -8.05
C GLY A 175 -5.10 6.56 -7.19
N TRP A 176 -5.25 6.63 -5.88
CA TRP A 176 -4.75 5.61 -4.96
C TRP A 176 -5.61 4.34 -4.99
N GLY A 177 -6.92 4.48 -5.18
CA GLY A 177 -7.87 3.38 -5.06
C GLY A 177 -8.08 2.93 -3.60
N TYR A 178 -9.02 2.00 -3.39
CA TYR A 178 -9.35 1.50 -2.05
C TYR A 178 -8.39 0.44 -1.50
N ASP A 179 -7.49 -0.09 -2.34
CA ASP A 179 -6.51 -1.09 -1.92
C ASP A 179 -5.21 -0.46 -1.40
N HIS A 180 -4.93 0.81 -1.72
CA HIS A 180 -3.67 1.47 -1.32
C HIS A 180 -3.50 1.57 0.20
N PHE A 181 -4.50 2.14 0.89
CA PHE A 181 -4.41 2.36 2.34
C PHE A 181 -4.18 1.07 3.14
N PRO A 182 -4.94 -0.04 2.93
CA PRO A 182 -4.68 -1.30 3.60
C PRO A 182 -3.23 -1.78 3.50
N ILE A 183 -2.63 -1.72 2.31
CA ILE A 183 -1.26 -2.21 2.09
C ILE A 183 -0.23 -1.33 2.77
N SER A 184 -0.40 -0.01 2.70
CA SER A 184 0.49 0.93 3.37
C SER A 184 0.39 0.78 4.91
N ALA A 185 -0.82 0.69 5.46
CA ALA A 185 -1.06 0.49 6.89
C ALA A 185 -0.49 -0.84 7.42
N LYS A 186 -0.61 -1.92 6.63
CA LYS A 186 -0.03 -3.24 6.93
C LYS A 186 1.50 -3.27 6.94
N TYR A 187 2.15 -2.31 6.30
CA TYR A 187 3.60 -2.12 6.41
C TYR A 187 3.95 -1.28 7.65
N VAL A 188 3.37 -0.09 7.75
CA VAL A 188 3.80 0.87 8.79
C VAL A 188 3.41 0.46 10.21
N SER A 189 2.37 -0.36 10.37
CA SER A 189 2.00 -0.95 11.68
C SER A 189 3.08 -1.86 12.27
N GLN A 190 4.07 -2.28 11.47
CA GLN A 190 5.22 -3.07 11.90
C GLN A 190 6.44 -2.20 12.25
N LEU A 191 6.33 -0.88 12.10
CA LEU A 191 7.34 0.10 12.45
C LEU A 191 7.04 0.69 13.84
N ASP A 192 8.07 1.18 14.52
CA ASP A 192 7.95 1.74 15.87
C ASP A 192 7.59 3.23 15.83
N LEU A 193 6.55 3.57 15.06
CA LEU A 193 6.05 4.93 14.92
C LEU A 193 4.52 4.94 14.91
N ASP A 194 3.96 5.96 15.54
CA ASP A 194 2.55 6.29 15.39
C ASP A 194 2.22 6.62 13.95
N TYR A 195 1.01 6.25 13.50
CA TYR A 195 0.56 6.55 12.14
C TYR A 195 -0.91 6.93 12.06
N LEU A 196 -1.24 7.59 10.95
CA LEU A 196 -2.60 7.98 10.58
C LEU A 196 -2.85 7.78 9.08
N GLY A 197 -4.10 7.59 8.70
CA GLY A 197 -4.53 7.64 7.30
C GLY A 197 -5.01 9.04 6.93
N MET A 198 -4.52 9.56 5.81
CA MET A 198 -4.91 10.85 5.27
C MET A 198 -5.76 10.65 4.01
N THR A 199 -7.02 11.05 4.08
CA THR A 199 -7.91 11.21 2.92
C THR A 199 -8.30 12.68 2.76
N GLY A 200 -9.17 13.00 1.82
CA GLY A 200 -9.67 14.35 1.60
C GLY A 200 -11.17 14.39 1.33
N LYS A 201 -11.74 15.57 1.52
CA LYS A 201 -13.17 15.87 1.25
C LYS A 201 -13.55 15.85 -0.23
N PHE A 202 -12.55 15.77 -1.11
CA PHE A 202 -12.66 15.91 -2.55
C PHE A 202 -13.34 14.70 -3.20
N HIS A 203 -14.15 14.96 -4.22
CA HIS A 203 -14.65 13.92 -5.11
C HIS A 203 -13.50 13.29 -5.93
N THR A 204 -12.63 14.11 -6.52
CA THR A 204 -11.49 13.62 -7.32
C THR A 204 -10.16 13.74 -6.59
N THR A 205 -9.65 14.94 -6.31
CA THR A 205 -8.27 15.13 -5.86
C THR A 205 -8.07 16.40 -5.05
N TRP A 206 -6.89 16.55 -4.44
CA TRP A 206 -6.48 17.74 -3.70
C TRP A 206 -6.72 19.03 -4.51
N GLY A 207 -7.34 20.02 -3.87
CA GLY A 207 -7.66 21.32 -4.48
C GLY A 207 -8.92 21.36 -5.34
N GLU A 208 -9.77 20.35 -5.25
CA GLU A 208 -11.09 20.41 -5.88
C GLU A 208 -12.08 21.25 -5.04
N PHE A 209 -12.29 22.50 -5.48
CA PHE A 209 -13.30 23.39 -4.92
C PHE A 209 -14.68 23.11 -5.53
N GLY A 210 -15.71 23.06 -4.69
CA GLY A 210 -17.09 22.75 -5.11
C GLY A 210 -17.35 21.28 -5.47
N GLY A 211 -16.34 20.41 -5.38
CA GLY A 211 -16.50 18.95 -5.41
C GLY A 211 -16.73 18.39 -4.00
N TYR A 212 -17.58 17.37 -3.92
CA TYR A 212 -17.99 16.74 -2.66
C TYR A 212 -17.82 15.23 -2.73
N LYS A 213 -17.15 14.68 -1.73
CA LYS A 213 -17.16 13.25 -1.48
C LYS A 213 -18.49 12.83 -0.85
N HIS A 214 -19.04 11.70 -1.29
CA HIS A 214 -20.26 11.16 -0.70
C HIS A 214 -20.02 10.78 0.79
N PRO A 215 -20.96 11.06 1.72
CA PRO A 215 -20.77 10.76 3.15
C PRO A 215 -20.39 9.31 3.44
N ASN A 216 -21.01 8.36 2.74
CA ASN A 216 -20.72 6.94 2.90
C ASN A 216 -19.27 6.56 2.53
N ALA A 217 -18.63 7.28 1.61
CA ALA A 217 -17.23 7.06 1.33
C ALA A 217 -16.35 7.50 2.51
N LEU A 218 -16.56 8.69 3.08
CA LEU A 218 -15.78 9.12 4.26
C LEU A 218 -16.04 8.24 5.49
N ARG A 219 -17.27 7.79 5.72
CA ARG A 219 -17.61 6.83 6.77
C ARG A 219 -16.83 5.52 6.62
N TYR A 220 -16.77 4.97 5.39
CA TYR A 220 -16.01 3.76 5.10
C TYR A 220 -14.50 3.99 5.21
N GLU A 221 -13.97 5.07 4.64
CA GLU A 221 -12.54 5.39 4.65
C GLU A 221 -12.01 5.56 6.09
N CYS A 222 -12.73 6.30 6.96
CA CYS A 222 -12.35 6.43 8.37
C CYS A 222 -12.50 5.11 9.14
N SER A 223 -13.56 4.34 8.86
CA SER A 223 -13.71 3.01 9.46
C SER A 223 -12.60 2.05 9.03
N ALA A 224 -12.13 2.14 7.79
CA ALA A 224 -10.98 1.40 7.31
C ALA A 224 -9.72 1.82 8.08
N MET A 225 -9.45 3.12 8.23
CA MET A 225 -8.32 3.62 9.02
C MET A 225 -8.29 3.00 10.43
N LEU A 226 -9.42 3.04 11.13
CA LEU A 226 -9.57 2.43 12.46
C LEU A 226 -9.34 0.92 12.45
N ALA A 227 -9.86 0.20 11.46
CA ALA A 227 -9.69 -1.25 11.36
C ALA A 227 -8.25 -1.70 11.09
N TYR A 228 -7.40 -0.81 10.58
CA TYR A 228 -5.97 -1.02 10.43
C TYR A 228 -5.14 -0.33 11.52
N GLY A 229 -5.76 0.09 12.63
CA GLY A 229 -5.08 0.69 13.79
C GLY A 229 -4.56 2.12 13.57
N ALA A 230 -4.95 2.76 12.46
CA ALA A 230 -4.54 4.12 12.15
C ALA A 230 -5.46 5.15 12.80
N ARG A 231 -4.92 6.33 13.11
CA ARG A 231 -5.72 7.54 13.34
C ARG A 231 -6.29 8.06 12.00
N CYS A 232 -7.23 8.99 12.05
CA CYS A 232 -7.88 9.55 10.86
C CYS A 232 -7.43 11.00 10.62
N SER A 233 -7.22 11.35 9.35
CA SER A 233 -7.05 12.72 8.86
C SER A 233 -7.89 12.91 7.59
N ILE A 234 -8.67 13.98 7.54
CA ILE A 234 -9.44 14.40 6.36
C ILE A 234 -8.99 15.81 6.00
N GLY A 235 -8.29 15.94 4.88
CA GLY A 235 -7.83 17.23 4.40
C GLY A 235 -8.90 17.98 3.59
N ASP A 236 -8.84 19.30 3.72
CA ASP A 236 -9.62 20.30 2.98
C ASP A 236 -8.66 21.41 2.52
N GLN A 237 -9.08 22.22 1.55
CA GLN A 237 -8.33 23.39 1.12
C GLN A 237 -9.15 24.66 1.34
N LEU A 238 -8.62 25.55 2.19
CA LEU A 238 -9.31 26.78 2.56
C LEU A 238 -9.49 27.71 1.34
N PRO A 239 -10.71 28.18 1.04
CA PRO A 239 -10.93 29.13 -0.04
C PRO A 239 -10.37 30.51 0.34
N PRO A 240 -10.06 31.40 -0.63
CA PRO A 240 -9.46 32.71 -0.35
C PRO A 240 -10.26 33.62 0.59
N LEU A 241 -11.58 33.41 0.70
CA LEU A 241 -12.46 34.14 1.61
C LEU A 241 -12.39 33.63 3.06
N GLY A 242 -11.69 32.54 3.33
CA GLY A 242 -11.53 31.96 4.67
C GLY A 242 -12.80 31.36 5.27
N ARG A 243 -13.88 31.21 4.48
CA ARG A 243 -15.14 30.60 4.95
C ARG A 243 -15.10 29.10 4.75
N LEU A 244 -15.35 28.35 5.82
CA LEU A 244 -15.54 26.91 5.76
C LEU A 244 -16.84 26.58 5.02
N ASP A 245 -16.82 25.51 4.23
CA ASP A 245 -17.99 25.04 3.50
C ASP A 245 -18.88 24.15 4.39
N GLU A 246 -20.12 24.59 4.63
CA GLU A 246 -21.02 23.92 5.58
C GLU A 246 -21.29 22.46 5.19
N SER A 247 -21.50 22.19 3.89
CA SER A 247 -21.77 20.84 3.40
C SER A 247 -20.57 19.92 3.66
N THR A 248 -19.36 20.38 3.34
CA THR A 248 -18.11 19.65 3.58
C THR A 248 -17.95 19.26 5.05
N TYR A 249 -18.15 20.20 5.98
CA TYR A 249 -17.97 19.93 7.41
C TYR A 249 -19.10 19.09 8.03
N GLN A 250 -20.33 19.15 7.51
CA GLN A 250 -21.40 18.21 7.89
C GLN A 250 -21.05 16.76 7.47
N ILE A 251 -20.49 16.59 6.27
CA ILE A 251 -20.05 15.29 5.78
C ILE A 251 -18.89 14.75 6.65
N ILE A 252 -17.88 15.59 6.93
CA ILE A 252 -16.76 15.25 7.81
C ILE A 252 -17.24 14.89 9.21
N GLY A 253 -18.15 15.67 9.79
CA GLY A 253 -18.72 15.43 11.12
C GLY A 253 -19.44 14.08 11.22
N THR A 254 -20.12 13.65 10.16
CA THR A 254 -20.77 12.32 10.12
C THR A 254 -19.77 11.19 10.26
N ALA A 255 -18.59 11.29 9.62
CA ALA A 255 -17.55 10.28 9.74
C ALA A 255 -16.88 10.31 11.12
N TYR A 256 -16.55 11.49 11.65
CA TYR A 256 -15.89 11.61 12.95
C TYR A 256 -16.79 11.22 14.13
N ALA A 257 -18.11 11.38 14.04
CA ALA A 257 -19.03 10.85 15.05
C ALA A 257 -18.92 9.32 15.21
N GLU A 258 -18.71 8.60 14.10
CA GLU A 258 -18.43 7.16 14.18
C GLU A 258 -17.04 6.85 14.71
N VAL A 259 -16.05 7.70 14.41
CA VAL A 259 -14.69 7.56 14.93
C VAL A 259 -14.69 7.68 16.45
N GLU A 260 -15.29 8.75 16.97
CA GLU A 260 -15.44 9.00 18.41
C GLU A 260 -16.10 7.82 19.12
N ALA A 261 -17.19 7.30 18.55
CA ALA A 261 -17.92 6.17 19.11
C ALA A 261 -17.10 4.87 19.15
N LYS A 262 -16.07 4.70 18.30
CA LYS A 262 -15.31 3.43 18.14
C LYS A 262 -13.89 3.49 18.70
N GLU A 263 -13.42 4.68 19.06
CA GLU A 263 -12.00 4.96 19.24
C GLU A 263 -11.32 4.09 20.32
N SER A 264 -12.05 3.76 21.40
CA SER A 264 -11.51 2.98 22.53
C SER A 264 -11.06 1.56 22.17
N TRP A 265 -11.53 1.01 21.05
CA TRP A 265 -11.16 -0.33 20.59
C TRP A 265 -10.08 -0.31 19.49
N CYS A 266 -9.72 0.86 19.00
CA CYS A 266 -8.82 1.04 17.85
C CYS A 266 -7.45 1.61 18.24
N ARG A 267 -7.30 2.17 19.45
CA ARG A 267 -6.02 2.68 19.97
C ARG A 267 -5.16 1.56 20.58
N ASN A 268 -3.84 1.72 20.56
CA ASN A 268 -2.87 0.80 21.20
C ASN A 268 -3.05 -0.67 20.78
N VAL A 269 -3.35 -0.89 19.49
CA VAL A 269 -3.57 -2.21 18.92
C VAL A 269 -2.29 -2.80 18.34
N ARG A 270 -2.22 -4.13 18.30
CA ARG A 270 -1.24 -4.88 17.51
C ARG A 270 -1.96 -5.74 16.48
N ASN A 271 -1.53 -5.67 15.23
CA ASN A 271 -2.07 -6.52 14.17
C ASN A 271 -1.70 -8.00 14.40
N ILE A 272 -2.66 -8.89 14.18
CA ILE A 272 -2.45 -10.34 14.16
C ILE A 272 -2.35 -10.79 12.70
N ALA A 273 -1.29 -11.52 12.37
CA ALA A 273 -1.00 -12.01 11.03
C ALA A 273 -0.55 -13.46 11.04
N ASP A 274 -1.04 -14.23 10.07
CA ASP A 274 -0.51 -15.56 9.72
C ASP A 274 0.57 -15.47 8.64
N ILE A 275 0.44 -14.48 7.75
CA ILE A 275 1.23 -14.35 6.54
C ILE A 275 2.10 -13.10 6.60
N GLY A 276 3.38 -13.23 6.26
CA GLY A 276 4.24 -12.10 5.92
C GLY A 276 4.30 -11.94 4.40
N LEU A 277 3.98 -10.78 3.85
CA LEU A 277 4.21 -10.44 2.44
C LEU A 277 5.51 -9.64 2.34
N LEU A 278 6.59 -10.24 1.84
CA LEU A 278 7.82 -9.49 1.58
C LEU A 278 7.59 -8.56 0.39
N SER A 279 7.66 -7.25 0.61
CA SER A 279 7.41 -6.26 -0.43
C SER A 279 8.48 -6.30 -1.51
N SER A 280 8.09 -6.50 -2.76
CA SER A 280 8.95 -6.32 -3.93
C SER A 280 9.56 -4.91 -3.94
N ALA A 281 8.76 -3.88 -3.61
CA ALA A 281 9.22 -2.49 -3.57
C ALA A 281 10.36 -2.30 -2.56
N ALA A 282 10.25 -2.92 -1.39
CA ALA A 282 11.27 -2.85 -0.34
C ALA A 282 12.59 -3.54 -0.73
N VAL A 283 12.53 -4.63 -1.50
CA VAL A 283 13.74 -5.38 -1.92
C VAL A 283 14.39 -4.75 -3.14
N THR A 284 13.60 -4.27 -4.10
CA THR A 284 14.09 -3.74 -5.38
C THR A 284 14.37 -2.23 -5.36
N GLY A 285 13.89 -1.52 -4.33
CA GLY A 285 13.97 -0.06 -4.24
C GLY A 285 13.01 0.67 -5.20
N ARG A 286 12.02 -0.03 -5.78
CA ARG A 286 10.99 0.59 -6.63
C ARG A 286 10.02 1.43 -5.78
N HIS A 287 9.43 2.45 -6.41
CA HIS A 287 8.44 3.29 -5.75
C HIS A 287 7.18 2.45 -5.42
N PRO A 288 6.61 2.54 -4.19
CA PRO A 288 5.48 1.70 -3.79
C PRO A 288 4.23 1.81 -4.67
N GLN A 289 3.92 3.02 -5.18
CA GLN A 289 2.76 3.27 -6.07
C GLN A 289 2.93 2.69 -7.49
N HIS A 290 4.14 2.19 -7.82
CA HIS A 290 4.47 1.55 -9.10
C HIS A 290 4.98 0.12 -8.85
N ASN A 291 4.25 -0.62 -8.01
CA ASN A 291 4.53 -2.01 -7.73
C ASN A 291 3.26 -2.87 -7.85
N GLU A 292 3.06 -3.39 -9.06
CA GLU A 292 1.91 -4.21 -9.45
C GLU A 292 1.91 -5.55 -8.73
N ALA A 293 3.09 -6.14 -8.48
CA ALA A 293 3.24 -7.41 -7.77
C ALA A 293 2.73 -7.30 -6.33
N ASP A 294 3.17 -6.28 -5.59
CA ASP A 294 2.73 -6.02 -4.23
C ASP A 294 1.24 -5.68 -4.16
N THR A 295 0.75 -4.87 -5.10
CA THR A 295 -0.68 -4.50 -5.14
C THR A 295 -1.56 -5.70 -5.46
N GLY A 296 -1.16 -6.54 -6.41
CA GLY A 296 -1.84 -7.78 -6.74
C GLY A 296 -1.86 -8.78 -5.57
N ALA A 297 -0.72 -8.98 -4.91
CA ALA A 297 -0.61 -9.84 -3.73
C ALA A 297 -1.47 -9.32 -2.58
N GLY A 298 -1.39 -8.02 -2.32
CA GLY A 298 -2.23 -7.32 -1.36
C GLY A 298 -3.72 -7.55 -1.62
N ARG A 299 -4.18 -7.35 -2.86
CA ARG A 299 -5.58 -7.56 -3.24
C ARG A 299 -6.02 -9.00 -3.02
N ILE A 300 -5.23 -9.99 -3.43
CA ILE A 300 -5.53 -11.42 -3.17
C ILE A 300 -5.67 -11.69 -1.67
N LEU A 301 -4.76 -11.16 -0.85
CA LEU A 301 -4.76 -11.38 0.59
C LEU A 301 -5.98 -10.75 1.26
N LEU A 302 -6.35 -9.54 0.84
CA LEU A 302 -7.53 -8.83 1.31
C LEU A 302 -8.83 -9.54 0.90
N GLU A 303 -8.96 -9.93 -0.37
CA GLU A 303 -10.14 -10.62 -0.91
C GLU A 303 -10.31 -12.05 -0.39
N GLY A 304 -9.20 -12.72 -0.06
CA GLY A 304 -9.18 -14.03 0.58
C GLY A 304 -9.40 -13.99 2.10
N HIS A 305 -9.54 -12.80 2.69
CA HIS A 305 -9.66 -12.58 4.14
C HIS A 305 -8.52 -13.20 4.96
N PHE A 306 -7.31 -13.20 4.41
CA PHE A 306 -6.14 -13.68 5.12
C PHE A 306 -5.65 -12.63 6.12
N LEU A 307 -5.16 -13.09 7.28
CA LEU A 307 -4.47 -12.24 8.24
C LEU A 307 -3.01 -12.12 7.81
N PHE A 308 -2.56 -10.92 7.44
CA PHE A 308 -1.19 -10.69 6.97
C PHE A 308 -0.59 -9.39 7.49
N ASP A 309 0.71 -9.24 7.27
CA ASP A 309 1.51 -8.02 7.37
C ASP A 309 2.37 -7.83 6.11
N VAL A 310 2.77 -6.60 5.80
CA VAL A 310 3.68 -6.27 4.70
C VAL A 310 5.05 -6.00 5.28
N LEU A 311 6.10 -6.62 4.71
CA LEU A 311 7.43 -6.65 5.29
C LEU A 311 8.48 -6.01 4.38
N ASP A 312 9.52 -5.45 4.99
CA ASP A 312 10.80 -5.19 4.33
C ASP A 312 11.82 -6.30 4.66
N ALA A 313 12.97 -6.27 3.96
CA ALA A 313 14.00 -7.29 4.11
C ALA A 313 14.66 -7.32 5.50
N GLU A 314 14.52 -6.27 6.31
CA GLU A 314 15.10 -6.16 7.65
C GLU A 314 14.20 -6.76 8.73
N MET A 315 12.88 -6.82 8.53
CA MET A 315 11.91 -7.35 9.50
C MET A 315 12.10 -8.82 9.85
N ASP A 316 11.77 -9.20 11.08
CA ASP A 316 11.81 -10.59 11.55
C ASP A 316 10.72 -11.45 10.88
N PHE A 317 11.13 -12.53 10.21
CA PHE A 317 10.24 -13.44 9.48
C PHE A 317 9.67 -14.56 10.36
N SER A 318 10.29 -14.84 11.52
CA SER A 318 9.92 -15.98 12.38
C SER A 318 8.51 -15.90 12.97
N LYS A 319 7.90 -14.70 12.93
CA LYS A 319 6.55 -14.42 13.43
C LYS A 319 5.44 -14.97 12.53
N TYR A 320 5.75 -15.33 11.29
CA TYR A 320 4.76 -15.70 10.29
C TYR A 320 4.77 -17.20 10.00
N LYS A 321 3.58 -17.76 9.75
CA LYS A 321 3.41 -19.18 9.37
C LYS A 321 3.80 -19.41 7.92
N VAL A 322 3.51 -18.41 7.07
CA VAL A 322 3.83 -18.40 5.63
C VAL A 322 4.46 -17.05 5.30
N LEU A 323 5.50 -17.06 4.49
CA LEU A 323 6.09 -15.87 3.89
C LEU A 323 5.87 -15.94 2.37
N ILE A 324 5.31 -14.88 1.81
CA ILE A 324 5.04 -14.74 0.37
C ILE A 324 6.10 -13.81 -0.22
N LEU A 325 6.77 -14.28 -1.28
CA LEU A 325 7.64 -13.46 -2.13
C LEU A 325 6.96 -13.32 -3.50
N PRO A 326 6.38 -12.15 -3.81
CA PRO A 326 5.59 -11.95 -5.01
C PRO A 326 6.47 -11.68 -6.24
N ASP A 327 6.32 -12.55 -7.24
CA ASP A 327 6.59 -12.43 -8.68
C ASP A 327 8.02 -12.08 -9.15
N GLU A 328 8.73 -11.18 -8.48
CA GLU A 328 9.97 -10.57 -9.00
C GLU A 328 11.07 -10.40 -7.94
N ILE A 329 10.98 -11.10 -6.80
CA ILE A 329 11.96 -11.02 -5.72
C ILE A 329 13.13 -11.97 -5.96
N ARG A 330 14.17 -11.46 -6.63
CA ARG A 330 15.47 -12.13 -6.70
C ARG A 330 16.23 -11.99 -5.38
N ILE A 331 16.93 -13.05 -5.00
CA ILE A 331 17.48 -13.26 -3.66
C ILE A 331 18.98 -12.94 -3.63
N SER A 332 19.37 -12.04 -2.73
CA SER A 332 20.76 -11.79 -2.35
C SER A 332 21.27 -12.83 -1.34
N GLU A 333 22.58 -12.92 -1.12
CA GLU A 333 23.14 -13.88 -0.15
C GLU A 333 22.66 -13.63 1.29
N SER A 334 22.44 -12.36 1.66
CA SER A 334 21.90 -12.00 2.99
C SER A 334 20.44 -12.44 3.15
N LEU A 335 19.61 -12.22 2.13
CA LEU A 335 18.22 -12.64 2.15
C LEU A 335 18.11 -14.18 2.10
N LYS A 336 18.95 -14.84 1.31
CA LYS A 336 19.04 -16.31 1.23
C LYS A 336 19.29 -16.92 2.61
N SER A 337 20.29 -16.41 3.33
CA SER A 337 20.64 -16.90 4.67
C SER A 337 19.45 -16.79 5.63
N LYS A 338 18.73 -15.67 5.57
CA LYS A 338 17.53 -15.43 6.40
C LYS A 338 16.36 -16.35 6.05
N LEU A 339 16.14 -16.60 4.75
CA LEU A 339 15.10 -17.51 4.28
C LEU A 339 15.41 -18.97 4.63
N GLN A 340 16.68 -19.38 4.56
CA GLN A 340 17.12 -20.72 4.97
C GLN A 340 16.90 -20.94 6.47
N GLN A 341 17.23 -19.95 7.30
CA GLN A 341 16.95 -20.01 8.73
C GLN A 341 15.45 -20.11 9.00
N TYR A 342 14.64 -19.26 8.36
CA TYR A 342 13.19 -19.29 8.49
C TYR A 342 12.57 -20.65 8.11
N LEU A 343 13.05 -21.28 7.02
CA LEU A 343 12.64 -22.63 6.63
C LEU A 343 13.07 -23.70 7.64
N ALA A 344 14.30 -23.59 8.17
CA ALA A 344 14.82 -24.52 9.18
C ALA A 344 14.01 -24.47 10.49
N ASP A 345 13.47 -23.29 10.83
CA ASP A 345 12.58 -23.08 11.97
C ASP A 345 11.12 -23.54 11.71
N GLY A 346 10.86 -24.16 10.55
CA GLY A 346 9.55 -24.70 10.18
C GLY A 346 8.64 -23.72 9.43
N GLY A 347 9.16 -22.53 9.08
CA GLY A 347 8.46 -21.57 8.24
C GLY A 347 8.15 -22.12 6.84
N LYS A 348 7.15 -21.54 6.18
CA LYS A 348 6.70 -21.93 4.84
C LYS A 348 6.84 -20.79 3.85
N LEU A 349 7.17 -21.09 2.60
CA LEU A 349 7.34 -20.10 1.53
C LEU A 349 6.33 -20.32 0.41
N LEU A 350 5.74 -19.20 -0.06
CA LEU A 350 5.10 -19.09 -1.36
C LEU A 350 5.95 -18.20 -2.25
N LEU A 351 6.45 -18.77 -3.34
CA LEU A 351 7.27 -18.08 -4.34
C LEU A 351 6.52 -18.06 -5.68
N THR A 352 6.56 -16.95 -6.42
CA THR A 352 5.90 -16.85 -7.72
C THR A 352 6.81 -16.17 -8.74
N GLY A 353 6.67 -16.51 -10.03
CA GLY A 353 7.44 -15.90 -11.12
C GLY A 353 8.96 -16.01 -10.94
N GLU A 354 9.68 -14.90 -10.98
CA GLU A 354 11.13 -14.84 -10.73
C GLU A 354 11.50 -14.93 -9.25
N SER A 355 10.53 -14.91 -8.33
CA SER A 355 10.84 -14.97 -6.90
C SER A 355 11.51 -16.29 -6.53
N GLY A 356 12.63 -16.19 -5.82
CA GLY A 356 13.45 -17.37 -5.49
C GLY A 356 14.74 -17.51 -6.32
N LEU A 357 14.84 -16.79 -7.44
CA LEU A 357 16.04 -16.80 -8.28
C LEU A 357 17.19 -16.01 -7.64
N ASP A 358 18.42 -16.34 -8.01
CA ASP A 358 19.62 -15.59 -7.65
C ASP A 358 19.56 -14.16 -8.22
N ILE A 359 20.11 -13.20 -7.47
CA ILE A 359 20.14 -11.79 -7.87
C ILE A 359 20.79 -11.54 -9.25
N SER A 360 21.70 -12.42 -9.67
CA SER A 360 22.50 -12.26 -10.89
C SER A 360 22.33 -13.39 -11.90
N GLN A 361 21.64 -14.48 -11.52
CA GLN A 361 21.55 -15.70 -12.33
C GLN A 361 20.14 -16.27 -12.35
N ASP A 362 19.78 -16.91 -13.45
CA ASP A 362 18.49 -17.58 -13.64
C ASP A 362 18.47 -18.99 -13.02
N ARG A 363 18.87 -19.10 -11.75
CA ARG A 363 18.82 -20.34 -10.96
C ARG A 363 18.15 -20.08 -9.61
N PHE A 364 17.39 -21.04 -9.10
CA PHE A 364 16.86 -20.96 -7.74
C PHE A 364 17.99 -21.09 -6.71
N VAL A 365 17.95 -20.27 -5.66
CA VAL A 365 18.93 -20.36 -4.56
C VAL A 365 18.48 -21.28 -3.41
N LEU A 366 17.22 -21.70 -3.45
CA LEU A 366 16.59 -22.68 -2.55
C LEU A 366 16.19 -23.91 -3.36
N ASP A 367 16.18 -25.09 -2.73
CA ASP A 367 15.65 -26.30 -3.36
C ASP A 367 14.11 -26.25 -3.38
N ILE A 368 13.55 -25.75 -4.48
CA ILE A 368 12.10 -25.69 -4.70
C ILE A 368 11.52 -27.02 -5.23
N GLY A 369 12.39 -28.00 -5.49
CA GLY A 369 12.09 -29.29 -6.08
C GLY A 369 11.70 -29.33 -7.56
N ALA A 370 12.20 -28.36 -8.33
CA ALA A 370 12.09 -28.28 -9.77
C ALA A 370 13.29 -27.59 -10.41
N ASP A 371 13.58 -27.94 -11.67
CA ASP A 371 14.58 -27.26 -12.50
C ASP A 371 13.97 -26.02 -13.16
N ASN A 372 14.76 -24.95 -13.30
CA ASN A 372 14.42 -23.76 -14.10
C ASN A 372 15.05 -23.86 -15.49
N LEU A 373 14.22 -23.93 -16.52
CA LEU A 373 14.64 -24.07 -17.93
C LEU A 373 14.52 -22.76 -18.72
N GLY A 374 14.44 -21.63 -18.01
CA GLY A 374 14.33 -20.29 -18.62
C GLY A 374 12.93 -19.71 -18.59
N GLU A 375 12.78 -18.52 -19.16
CA GLU A 375 11.47 -17.92 -19.43
C GLU A 375 10.80 -18.62 -20.62
N ASP A 376 9.48 -18.76 -20.55
CA ASP A 376 8.67 -19.33 -21.63
C ASP A 376 8.57 -18.36 -22.81
N GLU A 377 8.74 -18.86 -24.03
CA GLU A 377 8.65 -18.03 -25.23
C GLU A 377 7.21 -17.62 -25.55
N PHE A 378 6.19 -18.22 -24.92
CA PHE A 378 4.78 -17.94 -25.17
C PHE A 378 4.15 -17.02 -24.12
N ALA A 379 3.58 -15.91 -24.59
CA ALA A 379 2.78 -14.98 -23.80
C ALA A 379 1.61 -14.45 -24.66
N PRO A 380 0.34 -14.74 -24.29
CA PRO A 380 -0.08 -15.53 -23.13
C PRO A 380 0.24 -17.02 -23.31
N ASN A 381 0.24 -17.75 -22.19
CA ASN A 381 0.10 -19.20 -22.16
C ASN A 381 -1.03 -19.59 -21.20
N TYR A 382 -1.22 -20.89 -20.94
CA TYR A 382 -2.37 -21.37 -20.19
C TYR A 382 -1.96 -22.34 -19.08
N VAL A 383 -2.76 -22.41 -18.02
CA VAL A 383 -2.53 -23.29 -16.87
C VAL A 383 -3.77 -24.14 -16.62
N LEU A 384 -3.58 -25.44 -16.41
CA LEU A 384 -4.59 -26.29 -15.78
C LEU A 384 -4.06 -26.73 -14.41
N PRO A 385 -4.50 -26.10 -13.30
CA PRO A 385 -4.06 -26.50 -11.98
C PRO A 385 -4.50 -27.93 -11.65
N SER A 386 -3.75 -28.58 -10.76
CA SER A 386 -4.18 -29.78 -10.05
C SER A 386 -5.49 -29.53 -9.30
N GLU A 387 -6.25 -30.59 -9.04
CA GLU A 387 -7.58 -30.50 -8.42
C GLU A 387 -7.59 -29.72 -7.10
N SER A 388 -6.53 -29.84 -6.28
CA SER A 388 -6.43 -29.11 -5.01
C SER A 388 -6.30 -27.60 -5.15
N LEU A 389 -5.84 -27.10 -6.29
CA LEU A 389 -5.67 -25.67 -6.56
C LEU A 389 -6.71 -25.13 -7.54
N ARG A 390 -7.37 -26.02 -8.30
CA ARG A 390 -8.27 -25.64 -9.38
C ARG A 390 -9.54 -24.97 -8.84
N PRO A 391 -9.94 -23.80 -9.39
CA PRO A 391 -11.26 -23.24 -9.13
C PRO A 391 -12.35 -24.25 -9.51
N ALA A 392 -13.38 -24.39 -8.68
CA ALA A 392 -14.37 -25.48 -8.81
C ALA A 392 -15.17 -25.44 -10.13
N TYR A 393 -15.28 -24.27 -10.76
CA TYR A 393 -15.99 -24.06 -12.02
C TYR A 393 -15.08 -24.13 -13.27
N VAL A 394 -13.78 -24.44 -13.11
CA VAL A 394 -12.82 -24.52 -14.20
C VAL A 394 -12.42 -25.97 -14.42
N ASN A 395 -12.56 -26.47 -15.65
CA ASN A 395 -12.13 -27.83 -16.04
C ASN A 395 -11.19 -27.84 -17.25
N SER A 396 -10.83 -26.67 -17.76
CA SER A 396 -10.00 -26.48 -18.95
C SER A 396 -8.87 -25.49 -18.65
N PRO A 397 -7.78 -25.48 -19.44
CA PRO A 397 -6.67 -24.55 -19.21
C PRO A 397 -7.13 -23.08 -19.17
N MET A 398 -6.86 -22.40 -18.06
CA MET A 398 -7.13 -20.96 -17.87
C MET A 398 -5.98 -20.13 -18.42
N VAL A 399 -6.28 -18.98 -19.01
CA VAL A 399 -5.26 -18.08 -19.58
C VAL A 399 -4.45 -17.40 -18.48
N MET A 400 -3.14 -17.33 -18.68
CA MET A 400 -2.21 -16.46 -17.96
C MET A 400 -1.56 -15.52 -18.99
N TYR A 401 -1.64 -14.22 -18.73
CA TYR A 401 -1.31 -13.19 -19.72
C TYR A 401 0.19 -12.89 -19.81
N TYR A 402 0.89 -13.02 -18.69
CA TYR A 402 2.36 -12.94 -18.65
C TYR A 402 2.99 -14.30 -18.88
N ALA A 403 4.22 -14.30 -19.39
CA ALA A 403 5.04 -15.50 -19.54
C ALA A 403 5.28 -16.18 -18.19
N SER A 404 5.41 -17.51 -18.22
CA SER A 404 5.85 -18.31 -17.07
C SER A 404 7.35 -18.54 -17.09
N ARG A 405 7.89 -18.98 -15.95
CA ARG A 405 9.12 -19.78 -15.96
C ARG A 405 8.81 -21.19 -16.46
N LYS A 406 9.67 -21.73 -17.33
CA LYS A 406 9.61 -23.13 -17.74
C LYS A 406 10.22 -23.96 -16.62
N ILE A 407 9.37 -24.49 -15.73
CA ILE A 407 9.82 -25.38 -14.66
C ILE A 407 9.50 -26.83 -14.98
N LYS A 408 10.37 -27.73 -14.50
CA LYS A 408 10.10 -29.16 -14.50
C LYS A 408 10.38 -29.76 -13.14
N THR A 409 9.36 -30.37 -12.55
CA THR A 409 9.45 -31.02 -11.24
C THR A 409 10.48 -32.15 -11.26
N THR A 410 11.34 -32.19 -10.24
CA THR A 410 12.38 -33.22 -10.07
C THR A 410 12.07 -34.11 -8.86
N ASN A 411 12.19 -33.56 -7.65
CA ASN A 411 11.89 -34.23 -6.37
C ASN A 411 10.69 -33.59 -5.63
N GLY A 412 10.07 -32.56 -6.21
CA GLY A 412 8.82 -31.97 -5.74
C GLY A 412 7.58 -32.71 -6.25
N ARG A 413 6.40 -32.19 -5.91
CA ARG A 413 5.12 -32.61 -6.48
C ARG A 413 4.55 -31.50 -7.35
N SER A 414 4.33 -31.80 -8.64
CA SER A 414 3.68 -30.87 -9.58
C SER A 414 2.29 -30.47 -9.11
N LEU A 415 1.95 -29.20 -9.32
CA LEU A 415 0.68 -28.58 -8.94
C LEU A 415 -0.22 -28.27 -10.14
N GLY A 416 0.14 -28.73 -11.33
CA GLY A 416 -0.63 -28.53 -12.56
C GLY A 416 0.25 -28.43 -13.79
N GLU A 417 -0.37 -28.27 -14.95
CA GLU A 417 0.29 -28.31 -16.25
C GLU A 417 0.18 -26.97 -16.98
N ILE A 418 1.23 -26.60 -17.72
CA ILE A 418 1.22 -25.47 -18.64
C ILE A 418 0.85 -25.95 -20.04
N TYR A 419 0.00 -25.20 -20.72
CA TYR A 419 -0.38 -25.42 -22.13
C TYR A 419 0.06 -24.22 -22.96
N HIS A 420 0.77 -24.49 -24.05
CA HIS A 420 1.15 -23.46 -25.01
C HIS A 420 0.02 -23.18 -26.01
N PRO A 421 -0.09 -21.95 -26.52
CA PRO A 421 -0.92 -21.69 -27.68
C PRO A 421 -0.37 -22.38 -28.93
N TYR A 422 -1.15 -22.42 -30.01
CA TYR A 422 -0.63 -22.86 -31.31
C TYR A 422 0.58 -22.02 -31.79
N PHE A 423 0.53 -20.71 -31.55
CA PHE A 423 1.57 -19.73 -31.87
C PHE A 423 1.33 -18.43 -31.09
N ASN A 424 2.37 -17.65 -30.84
CA ASN A 424 2.22 -16.25 -30.45
C ASN A 424 1.64 -15.45 -31.61
N ARG A 425 0.69 -14.56 -31.32
CA ARG A 425 0.12 -13.68 -32.34
C ARG A 425 1.20 -12.75 -32.87
N SER A 426 1.29 -12.63 -34.18
CA SER A 426 2.16 -11.68 -34.88
C SER A 426 1.53 -11.29 -36.20
N PHE A 427 2.17 -10.40 -36.97
CA PHE A 427 1.72 -10.09 -38.33
C PHE A 427 1.62 -11.36 -39.21
N ALA A 428 2.56 -12.28 -39.07
CA ALA A 428 2.60 -13.53 -39.84
C ALA A 428 1.66 -14.62 -39.29
N HIS A 429 1.32 -14.56 -38.00
CA HIS A 429 0.51 -15.58 -37.33
C HIS A 429 -0.68 -14.93 -36.61
N TYR A 430 -1.83 -14.92 -37.26
CA TYR A 430 -3.05 -14.29 -36.76
C TYR A 430 -4.04 -15.30 -36.19
N CYS A 431 -4.66 -14.97 -35.05
CA CYS A 431 -5.80 -15.68 -34.50
C CYS A 431 -6.78 -14.70 -33.84
N SER A 432 -7.96 -14.52 -34.46
CA SER A 432 -9.15 -13.87 -33.92
C SER A 432 -8.90 -12.58 -33.10
N HIS A 433 -9.78 -12.29 -32.13
CA HIS A 433 -9.82 -11.03 -31.38
C HIS A 433 -8.65 -10.86 -30.39
N GLN A 434 -8.46 -11.79 -29.44
CA GLN A 434 -7.60 -11.54 -28.26
C GLN A 434 -6.32 -12.40 -28.18
N HIS A 435 -6.40 -13.72 -28.28
CA HIS A 435 -5.23 -14.60 -28.18
C HIS A 435 -5.46 -15.95 -28.88
N THR A 436 -4.37 -16.59 -29.28
CA THR A 436 -4.38 -17.91 -29.93
C THR A 436 -4.73 -19.01 -28.91
N PRO A 437 -5.69 -19.92 -29.20
CA PRO A 437 -6.09 -20.98 -28.27
C PRO A 437 -4.95 -21.90 -27.81
N ALA A 438 -5.10 -22.47 -26.62
CA ALA A 438 -4.25 -23.53 -26.10
C ALA A 438 -4.28 -24.76 -27.02
N LYS A 439 -3.13 -25.41 -27.20
CA LYS A 439 -3.05 -26.76 -27.77
C LYS A 439 -3.76 -27.76 -26.82
N PRO A 440 -4.30 -28.88 -27.34
CA PRO A 440 -4.95 -29.89 -26.50
C PRO A 440 -3.98 -30.68 -25.62
N THR A 441 -2.68 -30.68 -25.95
CA THR A 441 -1.64 -31.38 -25.20
C THR A 441 -0.85 -30.42 -24.31
N PRO A 442 -0.50 -30.82 -23.07
CA PRO A 442 0.41 -30.05 -22.23
C PRO A 442 1.74 -29.75 -22.93
N SER A 443 2.36 -28.63 -22.57
CA SER A 443 3.69 -28.21 -23.05
C SER A 443 4.83 -29.12 -22.54
N GLY A 444 4.57 -29.87 -21.47
CA GLY A 444 5.58 -30.63 -20.73
C GLY A 444 6.13 -29.90 -19.50
N PHE A 445 5.83 -28.61 -19.31
CA PHE A 445 6.20 -27.82 -18.13
C PHE A 445 5.09 -27.81 -17.07
N ASP A 446 5.51 -27.65 -15.81
CA ASP A 446 4.61 -27.63 -14.65
C ASP A 446 4.17 -26.19 -14.33
N SER A 447 2.92 -26.01 -13.92
CA SER A 447 2.39 -24.68 -13.54
C SER A 447 2.81 -24.23 -12.13
N GLY A 448 3.32 -25.17 -11.34
CA GLY A 448 3.80 -24.96 -10.00
C GLY A 448 4.30 -26.28 -9.38
N VAL A 449 4.98 -26.18 -8.25
CA VAL A 449 5.55 -27.31 -7.53
C VAL A 449 5.41 -27.07 -6.02
N ILE A 450 5.22 -28.15 -5.26
CA ILE A 450 5.41 -28.13 -3.80
C ILE A 450 6.49 -29.12 -3.40
N HIS A 451 7.47 -28.67 -2.63
CA HIS A 451 8.55 -29.48 -2.08
C HIS A 451 8.83 -29.06 -0.64
N GLY A 452 8.57 -29.97 0.31
CA GLY A 452 8.64 -29.66 1.74
C GLY A 452 7.74 -28.47 2.11
N ASN A 453 8.34 -27.43 2.67
CA ASN A 453 7.67 -26.20 3.10
C ASN A 453 7.65 -25.09 2.03
N ILE A 454 8.04 -25.39 0.79
CA ILE A 454 8.07 -24.42 -0.31
C ILE A 454 7.01 -24.77 -1.35
N LEU A 455 6.14 -23.82 -1.64
CA LEU A 455 5.25 -23.84 -2.80
C LEU A 455 5.73 -22.77 -3.79
N TYR A 456 5.91 -23.16 -5.04
CA TYR A 456 6.30 -22.26 -6.11
C TYR A 456 5.27 -22.29 -7.25
N LEU A 457 4.86 -21.14 -7.76
CA LEU A 457 4.01 -20.99 -8.95
C LEU A 457 4.81 -20.38 -10.11
N ALA A 458 4.72 -20.97 -11.29
CA ALA A 458 5.59 -20.64 -12.43
C ALA A 458 5.36 -19.24 -13.01
N HIS A 459 4.15 -18.70 -12.88
CA HIS A 459 3.75 -17.41 -13.42
C HIS A 459 3.94 -16.29 -12.39
N PRO A 460 4.11 -15.03 -12.84
CA PRO A 460 3.93 -13.87 -11.99
C PRO A 460 2.42 -13.66 -11.72
N VAL A 461 1.85 -14.50 -10.86
CA VAL A 461 0.39 -14.63 -10.66
C VAL A 461 -0.22 -13.37 -10.04
N PHE A 462 0.53 -12.63 -9.24
CA PHE A 462 0.02 -11.43 -8.58
C PHE A 462 -0.10 -10.25 -9.55
N MET A 463 0.90 -10.05 -10.41
CA MET A 463 0.86 -9.10 -11.53
C MET A 463 -0.22 -9.46 -12.54
N ASN A 464 -0.37 -10.76 -12.87
CA ASN A 464 -1.49 -11.23 -13.70
C ASN A 464 -2.84 -10.82 -13.11
N TYR A 465 -3.03 -11.04 -11.80
CA TYR A 465 -4.28 -10.68 -11.14
C TYR A 465 -4.47 -9.16 -11.02
N PHE A 466 -3.42 -8.41 -10.71
CA PHE A 466 -3.46 -6.95 -10.71
C PHE A 466 -3.94 -6.40 -12.05
N ALA A 467 -3.37 -6.89 -13.16
CA ALA A 467 -3.64 -6.39 -14.50
C ALA A 467 -5.02 -6.80 -15.04
N TYR A 468 -5.51 -8.01 -14.72
CA TYR A 468 -6.70 -8.58 -15.38
C TYR A 468 -7.87 -8.91 -14.44
N GLY A 469 -7.67 -8.92 -13.12
CA GLY A 469 -8.74 -9.13 -12.13
C GLY A 469 -9.49 -10.48 -12.25
N ALA A 470 -8.92 -11.47 -12.92
CA ALA A 470 -9.63 -12.71 -13.24
C ALA A 470 -9.95 -13.55 -11.99
N ALA A 471 -11.23 -13.81 -11.73
CA ALA A 471 -11.69 -14.57 -10.57
C ALA A 471 -11.06 -15.99 -10.48
N ALA A 472 -10.86 -16.64 -11.63
CA ALA A 472 -10.22 -17.96 -11.68
C ALA A 472 -8.75 -17.91 -11.22
N CYS A 473 -8.03 -16.85 -11.60
CA CYS A 473 -6.66 -16.60 -11.14
C CYS A 473 -6.65 -16.34 -9.62
N ARG A 474 -7.58 -15.54 -9.10
CA ARG A 474 -7.70 -15.33 -7.66
C ARG A 474 -7.93 -16.63 -6.90
N GLU A 475 -8.93 -17.42 -7.29
CA GLU A 475 -9.24 -18.68 -6.60
C GLU A 475 -8.07 -19.68 -6.67
N TYR A 476 -7.36 -19.73 -7.80
CA TYR A 476 -6.13 -20.51 -7.93
C TYR A 476 -5.07 -20.13 -6.88
N ILE A 477 -4.81 -18.83 -6.71
CA ILE A 477 -3.83 -18.32 -5.74
C ILE A 477 -4.32 -18.52 -4.30
N VAL A 478 -5.59 -18.23 -4.01
CA VAL A 478 -6.20 -18.43 -2.69
C VAL A 478 -6.12 -19.90 -2.27
N ASN A 479 -6.37 -20.84 -3.20
CA ASN A 479 -6.24 -22.27 -2.94
C ASN A 479 -4.78 -22.67 -2.67
N ALA A 480 -3.81 -22.08 -3.36
CA ALA A 480 -2.39 -22.31 -3.09
C ALA A 480 -1.98 -21.82 -1.68
N ILE A 481 -2.45 -20.64 -1.26
CA ILE A 481 -2.20 -20.11 0.10
C ILE A 481 -2.87 -21.01 1.15
N ASN A 482 -4.13 -21.42 0.91
CA ASN A 482 -4.85 -22.34 1.79
C ASN A 482 -4.18 -23.71 1.89
N LEU A 483 -3.56 -24.21 0.82
CA LEU A 483 -2.80 -25.46 0.85
C LEU A 483 -1.60 -25.35 1.81
N LEU A 484 -0.87 -24.23 1.79
CA LEU A 484 0.26 -23.97 2.68
C LEU A 484 -0.17 -23.76 4.15
N LEU A 485 -1.19 -22.93 4.38
CA LEU A 485 -1.70 -22.67 5.73
C LEU A 485 -2.43 -23.88 6.32
N SER A 486 -3.12 -24.67 5.49
CA SER A 486 -3.84 -25.87 5.89
C SER A 486 -4.75 -25.62 7.11
N HIS A 487 -4.58 -26.41 8.18
CA HIS A 487 -5.32 -26.31 9.44
C HIS A 487 -4.79 -25.22 10.40
N ASP A 488 -3.70 -24.53 10.03
CA ASP A 488 -3.10 -23.47 10.85
C ASP A 488 -3.68 -22.09 10.60
N ILE A 489 -4.52 -21.91 9.58
CA ILE A 489 -5.18 -20.63 9.30
C ILE A 489 -5.95 -20.10 10.51
N SER A 490 -5.68 -18.86 10.91
CA SER A 490 -6.24 -18.25 12.12
C SER A 490 -7.67 -17.76 11.90
N LEU A 491 -8.00 -17.22 10.73
CA LEU A 491 -9.32 -16.68 10.43
C LEU A 491 -9.97 -17.38 9.23
N ARG A 492 -11.23 -17.76 9.38
CA ARG A 492 -12.10 -18.16 8.27
C ARG A 492 -13.40 -17.38 8.34
N SER A 493 -13.94 -17.00 7.20
CA SER A 493 -15.24 -16.33 7.10
C SER A 493 -15.96 -16.66 5.80
N ASN A 494 -17.26 -16.38 5.75
CA ASN A 494 -18.07 -16.41 4.53
C ASN A 494 -18.29 -15.02 3.91
N LEU A 495 -17.46 -14.05 4.28
CA LEU A 495 -17.54 -12.70 3.74
C LEU A 495 -17.39 -12.70 2.20
N PRO A 496 -18.09 -11.81 1.48
CA PRO A 496 -17.85 -11.63 0.05
C PRO A 496 -16.47 -11.02 -0.19
N SER A 497 -15.85 -11.29 -1.34
CA SER A 497 -14.46 -10.88 -1.62
C SER A 497 -14.19 -9.37 -1.49
N ILE A 498 -15.20 -8.51 -1.68
CA ILE A 498 -15.05 -7.06 -1.54
C ILE A 498 -15.10 -6.58 -0.08
N ALA A 499 -15.54 -7.43 0.86
CA ALA A 499 -15.44 -7.11 2.27
C ALA A 499 -13.97 -7.12 2.71
N ARG A 500 -13.70 -6.54 3.88
CA ARG A 500 -12.37 -6.56 4.49
C ARG A 500 -12.50 -7.00 5.94
N THR A 501 -11.49 -7.71 6.42
CA THR A 501 -11.42 -8.09 7.83
C THR A 501 -9.99 -8.07 8.34
N THR A 502 -9.84 -7.65 9.59
CA THR A 502 -8.57 -7.66 10.32
C THR A 502 -8.83 -8.17 11.73
N LEU A 503 -7.80 -8.74 12.34
CA LEU A 503 -7.82 -9.12 13.75
C LEU A 503 -6.72 -8.34 14.46
N MET A 504 -7.15 -7.51 15.41
CA MET A 504 -6.28 -6.69 16.25
C MET A 504 -6.26 -7.25 17.67
N GLN A 505 -5.17 -7.03 18.38
CA GLN A 505 -5.05 -7.34 19.81
C GLN A 505 -4.81 -6.06 20.58
N GLN A 506 -5.49 -5.90 21.71
CA GLN A 506 -5.21 -4.89 22.72
C GLN A 506 -4.61 -5.61 23.95
N PRO A 507 -3.27 -5.69 24.06
CA PRO A 507 -2.63 -6.53 25.06
C PRO A 507 -2.89 -6.08 26.50
N ARG A 508 -3.00 -4.77 26.75
CA ARG A 508 -3.24 -4.23 28.11
C ARG A 508 -4.64 -4.56 28.61
N GLU A 509 -5.59 -4.58 27.70
CA GLU A 509 -7.01 -4.86 27.94
C GLU A 509 -7.34 -6.36 27.85
N ASN A 510 -6.35 -7.21 27.52
CA ASN A 510 -6.49 -8.65 27.34
C ASN A 510 -7.64 -9.04 26.39
N ARG A 511 -7.77 -8.34 25.26
CA ARG A 511 -8.85 -8.58 24.30
C ARG A 511 -8.37 -8.55 22.86
N TYR A 512 -9.15 -9.21 22.00
CA TYR A 512 -9.02 -9.16 20.55
C TYR A 512 -10.18 -8.37 19.96
N ILE A 513 -9.93 -7.70 18.84
CA ILE A 513 -10.92 -6.92 18.11
C ILE A 513 -10.88 -7.40 16.66
N LEU A 514 -11.93 -8.13 16.29
CA LEU A 514 -12.17 -8.50 14.90
C LEU A 514 -12.91 -7.33 14.24
N HIS A 515 -12.31 -6.72 13.22
CA HIS A 515 -12.97 -5.72 12.40
C HIS A 515 -13.58 -6.38 11.17
N LEU A 516 -14.82 -6.02 10.87
CA LEU A 516 -15.55 -6.42 9.68
C LEU A 516 -15.96 -5.16 8.93
N LEU A 517 -15.52 -5.03 7.69
CA LEU A 517 -15.82 -3.88 6.84
C LEU A 517 -16.52 -4.32 5.56
N TYR A 518 -17.55 -3.58 5.17
CA TYR A 518 -18.24 -3.78 3.90
C TYR A 518 -18.73 -2.46 3.32
N GLY A 519 -18.10 -2.06 2.22
CA GLY A 519 -18.44 -0.89 1.42
C GLY A 519 -18.18 -1.21 -0.04
N PRO A 520 -19.17 -1.79 -0.76
CA PRO A 520 -18.96 -2.18 -2.14
C PRO A 520 -18.73 -0.93 -3.00
N THR A 521 -17.64 -0.94 -3.74
CA THR A 521 -17.31 0.13 -4.68
C THR A 521 -18.05 -0.05 -6.00
N VAL A 522 -18.48 1.05 -6.60
CA VAL A 522 -18.96 1.09 -7.99
C VAL A 522 -17.95 1.87 -8.83
N THR A 523 -17.57 1.33 -9.98
CA THR A 523 -16.74 2.06 -10.95
C THR A 523 -17.62 2.98 -11.77
N VAL A 524 -17.30 4.27 -11.78
CA VAL A 524 -18.02 5.30 -12.55
C VAL A 524 -17.03 6.23 -13.25
N GLY A 525 -17.56 7.11 -14.10
CA GLY A 525 -16.75 8.00 -14.92
C GLY A 525 -16.09 7.26 -16.09
N GLY A 526 -15.17 7.93 -16.76
CA GLY A 526 -14.47 7.36 -17.90
C GLY A 526 -13.52 8.37 -18.55
N PRO A 527 -12.58 7.89 -19.38
CA PRO A 527 -11.66 8.77 -20.08
C PRO A 527 -12.42 9.65 -21.08
N VAL A 528 -12.11 10.95 -21.09
CA VAL A 528 -12.59 11.91 -22.08
C VAL A 528 -11.41 12.74 -22.58
N ASP A 529 -11.13 12.67 -23.88
CA ASP A 529 -9.98 13.36 -24.48
C ASP A 529 -10.24 14.82 -24.86
N ASN A 530 -11.52 15.22 -25.00
CA ASN A 530 -11.92 16.53 -25.52
C ASN A 530 -12.24 17.56 -24.42
N LEU A 531 -11.46 17.57 -23.33
CA LEU A 531 -11.59 18.58 -22.28
C LEU A 531 -10.55 19.70 -22.42
N PRO A 532 -10.85 20.92 -21.95
CA PRO A 532 -9.85 21.99 -21.85
C PRO A 532 -8.60 21.50 -21.12
N LYS A 533 -7.41 21.87 -21.62
CA LYS A 533 -6.12 21.48 -21.00
C LYS A 533 -5.96 21.96 -19.54
N THR A 534 -6.76 22.92 -19.12
CA THR A 534 -6.80 23.46 -17.75
C THR A 534 -7.56 22.57 -16.78
N ILE A 535 -8.32 21.58 -17.28
CA ILE A 535 -9.08 20.64 -16.46
C ILE A 535 -8.32 19.32 -16.42
N ARG A 536 -8.18 18.76 -15.22
CA ARG A 536 -7.59 17.43 -15.04
C ARG A 536 -8.40 16.41 -15.84
N LYS A 537 -7.73 15.58 -16.64
CA LYS A 537 -8.39 14.54 -17.44
C LYS A 537 -9.16 13.58 -16.52
N PRO A 538 -10.44 13.31 -16.82
CA PRO A 538 -11.23 12.35 -16.07
C PRO A 538 -10.69 10.95 -16.35
N LYS A 539 -10.92 10.09 -15.38
CA LYS A 539 -10.60 8.67 -15.43
C LYS A 539 -11.74 7.92 -14.76
N GLU A 540 -11.75 6.60 -14.95
CA GLU A 540 -12.58 5.74 -14.14
C GLU A 540 -12.17 5.88 -12.66
N ILE A 541 -13.16 5.99 -11.78
CA ILE A 541 -12.96 6.06 -10.33
C ILE A 541 -13.87 5.05 -9.64
N GLN A 542 -13.40 4.52 -8.52
CA GLN A 542 -14.21 3.70 -7.63
C GLN A 542 -14.82 4.59 -6.56
N ILE A 543 -16.13 4.52 -6.38
CA ILE A 543 -16.87 5.30 -5.39
C ILE A 543 -17.67 4.40 -4.45
N ILE A 544 -17.97 4.91 -3.25
CA ILE A 544 -18.88 4.28 -2.29
C ILE A 544 -20.03 5.26 -2.00
N GLU A 545 -21.18 4.98 -2.60
CA GLU A 545 -22.41 5.76 -2.37
C GLU A 545 -23.39 5.02 -1.47
N SER A 546 -23.32 3.69 -1.41
CA SER A 546 -24.20 2.84 -0.62
C SER A 546 -23.40 1.97 0.35
N LEU A 547 -23.96 1.75 1.54
CA LEU A 547 -23.43 0.84 2.56
C LEU A 547 -24.49 -0.23 2.86
N PRO A 548 -24.77 -1.15 1.90
CA PRO A 548 -25.73 -2.22 2.12
C PRO A 548 -25.33 -3.09 3.31
N ALA A 549 -26.31 -3.68 3.97
CA ALA A 549 -26.04 -4.58 5.08
C ALA A 549 -25.67 -5.99 4.58
N LEU A 550 -24.66 -6.60 5.19
CA LEU A 550 -24.45 -8.05 5.09
C LEU A 550 -25.26 -8.75 6.17
N SER A 551 -25.63 -9.99 5.93
CA SER A 551 -26.37 -10.82 6.89
C SER A 551 -25.76 -12.21 7.00
N ASN A 552 -25.98 -12.88 8.13
CA ASN A 552 -25.50 -14.24 8.40
C ASN A 552 -23.99 -14.42 8.16
N VAL A 553 -23.20 -13.48 8.66
CA VAL A 553 -21.75 -13.52 8.52
C VAL A 553 -21.19 -14.47 9.57
N THR A 554 -20.59 -15.56 9.14
CA THR A 554 -19.96 -16.55 10.01
C THR A 554 -18.47 -16.31 10.06
N VAL A 555 -17.90 -16.40 11.26
CA VAL A 555 -16.46 -16.25 11.47
C VAL A 555 -15.99 -17.38 12.38
N SER A 556 -14.84 -17.97 12.05
CA SER A 556 -14.17 -18.99 12.85
C SER A 556 -12.72 -18.58 13.10
N LEU A 557 -12.36 -18.38 14.37
CA LEU A 557 -11.07 -17.86 14.79
C LEU A 557 -10.29 -18.88 15.62
N LYS A 558 -9.01 -19.12 15.28
CA LYS A 558 -8.06 -19.87 16.10
C LYS A 558 -7.21 -18.87 16.88
N ILE A 559 -7.57 -18.65 18.15
CA ILE A 559 -6.91 -17.70 19.06
C ILE A 559 -6.20 -18.52 20.14
N PRO A 560 -4.95 -18.18 20.53
CA PRO A 560 -4.20 -18.94 21.53
C PRO A 560 -4.66 -18.71 22.98
N HIS A 561 -5.74 -17.96 23.20
CA HIS A 561 -6.28 -17.61 24.52
C HIS A 561 -7.75 -18.03 24.62
N PRO A 562 -8.20 -18.48 25.81
CA PRO A 562 -9.61 -18.79 26.03
C PRO A 562 -10.46 -17.52 25.97
N ILE A 563 -11.50 -17.53 25.14
CA ILE A 563 -12.48 -16.45 25.05
C ILE A 563 -13.65 -16.77 25.97
N ARG A 564 -14.08 -15.78 26.77
CA ARG A 564 -15.21 -15.89 27.70
C ARG A 564 -16.42 -15.09 27.22
N ARG A 565 -16.19 -14.02 26.46
CA ARG A 565 -17.23 -13.10 26.01
C ARG A 565 -16.95 -12.60 24.59
N ALA A 566 -18.02 -12.41 23.81
CA ALA A 566 -17.99 -11.77 22.50
C ALA A 566 -19.01 -10.61 22.47
N MET A 567 -18.54 -9.41 22.15
CA MET A 567 -19.33 -8.18 22.14
C MET A 567 -19.32 -7.52 20.76
N LEU A 568 -20.47 -7.10 20.28
CA LEU A 568 -20.60 -6.21 19.14
C LEU A 568 -20.47 -4.77 19.62
N GLU A 569 -19.40 -4.11 19.17
CA GLU A 569 -19.09 -2.73 19.52
C GLU A 569 -19.16 -1.83 18.29
N PRO A 570 -19.67 -0.59 18.45
CA PRO A 570 -19.90 0.14 19.71
C PRO A 570 -21.29 -0.05 20.35
N GLN A 571 -22.08 -1.03 19.89
CA GLN A 571 -23.46 -1.20 20.35
C GLN A 571 -23.58 -1.78 21.77
N GLY A 572 -22.49 -2.26 22.39
CA GLY A 572 -22.53 -2.92 23.69
C GLY A 572 -23.39 -4.18 23.71
N ARG A 573 -23.54 -4.88 22.58
CA ARG A 573 -24.42 -6.05 22.45
C ARG A 573 -23.63 -7.35 22.50
N GLU A 574 -23.87 -8.17 23.51
CA GLU A 574 -23.28 -9.50 23.61
C GLU A 574 -23.85 -10.47 22.56
N ILE A 575 -23.00 -11.33 22.01
CA ILE A 575 -23.40 -12.37 21.04
C ILE A 575 -22.89 -13.75 21.50
N PRO A 576 -23.64 -14.83 21.18
CA PRO A 576 -23.18 -16.17 21.48
C PRO A 576 -22.05 -16.59 20.54
N PHE A 577 -21.17 -17.46 21.05
CA PHE A 577 -20.17 -18.19 20.27
C PHE A 577 -20.08 -19.62 20.77
N VAL A 578 -19.51 -20.50 19.96
CA VAL A 578 -19.18 -21.88 20.35
C VAL A 578 -17.70 -22.14 20.15
N VAL A 579 -17.12 -22.99 20.98
CA VAL A 579 -15.73 -23.44 20.82
C VAL A 579 -15.75 -24.86 20.26
N ARG A 580 -15.18 -25.06 19.08
CA ARG A 580 -15.05 -26.37 18.40
C ARG A 580 -13.66 -26.49 17.81
N ASP A 581 -13.00 -27.62 18.02
CA ASP A 581 -11.66 -27.90 17.49
C ASP A 581 -10.63 -26.77 17.73
N ASN A 582 -10.64 -26.20 18.94
CA ASN A 582 -9.83 -25.03 19.34
C ASN A 582 -10.09 -23.76 18.52
N ARG A 583 -11.30 -23.60 17.98
CA ARG A 583 -11.73 -22.41 17.26
C ARG A 583 -12.97 -21.80 17.91
N VAL A 584 -12.99 -20.48 17.99
CA VAL A 584 -14.16 -19.68 18.37
C VAL A 584 -14.99 -19.44 17.12
N GLU A 585 -16.20 -19.99 17.09
CA GLU A 585 -17.15 -19.83 16.00
C GLU A 585 -18.31 -18.94 16.43
N LEU A 586 -18.59 -17.91 15.65
CA LEU A 586 -19.65 -16.95 15.92
C LEU A 586 -20.35 -16.52 14.62
N THR A 587 -21.58 -16.04 14.76
CA THR A 587 -22.39 -15.52 13.66
C THR A 587 -22.83 -14.10 13.98
N ILE A 588 -22.62 -13.19 13.04
CA ILE A 588 -23.14 -11.83 13.07
C ILE A 588 -24.40 -11.80 12.20
N ASP A 589 -25.54 -11.54 12.83
CA ASP A 589 -26.85 -11.53 12.14
C ASP A 589 -26.87 -10.55 10.98
N THR A 590 -26.44 -9.31 11.24
CA THR A 590 -26.31 -8.27 10.22
C THR A 590 -25.37 -7.15 10.65
N PHE A 591 -24.68 -6.52 9.68
CA PHE A 591 -23.99 -5.25 9.87
C PHE A 591 -23.89 -4.46 8.56
N SER A 592 -23.68 -3.14 8.67
CA SER A 592 -23.40 -2.24 7.54
C SER A 592 -22.14 -1.44 7.83
N CYS A 593 -21.33 -1.18 6.79
CA CYS A 593 -20.08 -0.42 6.84
C CYS A 593 -18.98 -1.03 7.70
N HIS A 594 -19.12 -0.96 9.04
CA HIS A 594 -18.10 -1.38 9.99
C HIS A 594 -18.71 -1.94 11.26
N GLN A 595 -18.34 -3.17 11.59
CA GLN A 595 -18.66 -3.82 12.86
C GLN A 595 -17.38 -4.29 13.54
N MET A 596 -17.25 -4.04 14.84
CA MET A 596 -16.22 -4.65 15.67
C MET A 596 -16.83 -5.78 16.50
N VAL A 597 -16.13 -6.92 16.55
CA VAL A 597 -16.40 -8.01 17.49
C VAL A 597 -15.26 -8.08 18.49
N VAL A 598 -15.52 -7.71 19.73
CA VAL A 598 -14.55 -7.69 20.82
C VAL A 598 -14.62 -9.01 21.57
N LEU A 599 -13.49 -9.71 21.64
CA LEU A 599 -13.36 -11.04 22.24
C LEU A 599 -12.44 -10.95 23.46
N SER A 600 -12.95 -11.30 24.64
CA SER A 600 -12.25 -11.20 25.94
C SER A 600 -12.44 -12.42 26.82
#